data_AF-A0A8T5U872-F1
#
_entry.id   AF-A0A8T5U872-F1
#
_cell.length_a   1.000
_cell.length_b   1.000
_cell.length_c   1.000
_cell.angle_alpha   90.00
_cell.angle_beta   90.00
_cell.angle_gamma   90.00
#
_symmetry.space_group_name_H-M   'P 1'
#
loop_
_entity.id
_entity.type
_entity.pdbx_description
1 polymer ?
#
loop_
_entity_poly.entity_id
_entity_poly.type
_entity_poly.pdbx_seq_one_letter_code
_entity_poly.pdbx_strand_id
1 'polypeptide(L)'
;MPKLEEIAEKIEKLKKELLIEESEEVCFSKKQGMIFEACGWTILIGCVYYWFFFFFFLHVYEPLLYTTYFTSILIGITCIYRFESLLFNSITCITFYGFINITFGLIFTSTDIFSFISGPILHAIIAAVQLYIIFHKRIPIHEGYLLWGLLFYFIFMSSYDSFQRWNFITGLATLLSDVFTKAYSFYALWLSGLFIHFYKKRYGLLRGVK
;
A
#
# COMPACT_ATOMS: atom_id res chain seq x y z
N MET A 1 24.97 32.72 19.78
CA MET A 1 23.73 31.92 19.90
C MET A 1 22.62 32.32 18.92
N PRO A 2 22.25 33.60 18.69
CA PRO A 2 21.09 33.94 17.83
C PRO A 2 21.23 33.50 16.35
N LYS A 3 22.45 33.42 15.83
CA LYS A 3 22.70 32.93 14.45
C LYS A 3 22.42 31.43 14.26
N LEU A 4 22.46 30.61 15.33
CA LEU A 4 22.21 29.18 15.25
C LEU A 4 20.71 28.88 15.20
N GLU A 5 19.90 29.63 15.95
CA GLU A 5 18.44 29.56 15.91
C GLU A 5 17.90 30.00 14.55
N GLU A 6 18.42 31.11 13.99
CA GLU A 6 18.01 31.58 12.66
C GLU A 6 18.37 30.59 11.53
N ILE A 7 19.52 29.90 11.65
CA ILE A 7 19.93 28.85 10.71
C ILE A 7 19.02 27.62 10.87
N ALA A 8 18.66 27.24 12.09
CA ALA A 8 17.75 26.13 12.34
C ALA A 8 16.35 26.41 11.76
N GLU A 9 15.82 27.63 11.96
CA GLU A 9 14.53 28.06 11.39
C GLU A 9 14.56 28.06 9.85
N LYS A 10 15.65 28.54 9.24
CA LYS A 10 15.81 28.50 7.78
C LYS A 10 15.93 27.08 7.25
N ILE A 11 16.63 26.18 7.94
CA ILE A 11 16.73 24.77 7.56
C ILE A 11 15.37 24.08 7.70
N GLU A 12 14.59 24.40 8.74
CA GLU A 12 13.27 23.81 8.95
C GLU A 12 12.26 24.32 7.94
N LYS A 13 12.33 25.60 7.58
CA LYS A 13 11.57 26.21 6.49
C LYS A 13 11.98 25.61 5.14
N LEU A 14 13.28 25.50 4.85
CA LEU A 14 13.79 24.85 3.64
C LEU A 14 13.41 23.37 3.59
N LYS A 15 13.39 22.64 4.71
CA LYS A 15 12.90 21.26 4.76
C LYS A 15 11.41 21.21 4.43
N LYS A 16 10.59 22.11 4.97
CA LYS A 16 9.16 22.21 4.61
C LYS A 16 8.94 22.60 3.15
N GLU A 17 9.81 23.42 2.58
CA GLU A 17 9.72 23.86 1.18
C GLU A 17 10.32 22.83 0.19
N LEU A 18 11.35 22.07 0.59
CA LEU A 18 11.97 20.99 -0.22
C LEU A 18 11.23 19.66 -0.09
N LEU A 19 10.58 19.39 1.05
CA LEU A 19 9.67 18.26 1.18
C LEU A 19 8.39 18.66 0.43
N ILE A 20 8.39 18.36 -0.87
CA ILE A 20 7.21 18.35 -1.76
C ILE A 20 6.08 17.45 -1.19
N GLU A 21 6.40 16.69 -0.14
CA GLU A 21 5.50 15.81 0.59
C GLU A 21 4.85 16.53 1.77
N GLU A 22 3.54 16.75 1.66
CA GLU A 22 2.72 17.19 2.78
C GLU A 22 2.68 16.09 3.86
N SER A 23 3.11 16.44 5.08
CA SER A 23 3.07 15.57 6.24
C SER A 23 2.20 16.17 7.34
N GLU A 24 1.39 15.34 8.00
CA GLU A 24 0.61 15.72 9.18
C GLU A 24 0.94 14.81 10.36
N GLU A 25 1.16 15.42 11.52
CA GLU A 25 1.53 14.70 12.73
C GLU A 25 0.37 13.79 13.18
N VAL A 26 0.61 12.48 13.18
CA VAL A 26 -0.36 11.51 13.68
C VAL A 26 -0.03 11.20 15.14
N CYS A 27 -0.88 11.68 16.05
CA CYS A 27 -0.67 11.50 17.49
C CYS A 27 -0.77 10.02 17.88
N PHE A 28 0.37 9.33 17.90
CA PHE A 28 0.57 8.01 18.48
C PHE A 28 1.38 8.13 19.77
N SER A 29 1.21 7.17 20.69
CA SER A 29 2.14 7.06 21.81
C SER A 29 3.55 6.73 21.31
N LYS A 30 4.60 7.17 22.01
CA LYS A 30 6.00 6.86 21.67
C LYS A 30 6.23 5.37 21.42
N LYS A 31 5.60 4.52 22.25
CA LYS A 31 5.67 3.05 22.12
C LYS A 31 5.04 2.56 20.81
N GLN A 32 3.86 3.07 20.45
CA GLN A 32 3.20 2.71 19.19
C GLN A 32 4.03 3.18 17.98
N GLY A 33 4.58 4.39 18.01
CA GLY A 33 5.47 4.88 16.95
C GLY A 33 6.67 3.96 16.72
N MET A 34 7.36 3.55 17.80
CA MET A 34 8.48 2.61 17.71
C MET A 34 8.06 1.23 17.16
N ILE A 35 6.88 0.74 17.53
CA ILE A 35 6.35 -0.54 17.02
C ILE A 35 6.11 -0.43 15.51
N PHE A 36 5.45 0.64 15.05
CA PHE A 36 5.20 0.83 13.62
C PHE A 36 6.50 0.94 12.82
N GLU A 37 7.48 1.68 13.32
CA GLU A 37 8.80 1.77 12.69
C GLU A 37 9.48 0.39 12.58
N ALA A 38 9.50 -0.37 13.66
CA ALA A 38 10.08 -1.71 13.68
C ALA A 38 9.36 -2.67 12.72
N CYS A 39 8.02 -2.62 12.69
CA CYS A 39 7.23 -3.37 11.71
C CYS A 39 7.56 -2.96 10.28
N GLY A 40 7.68 -1.65 10.01
CA GLY A 40 7.99 -1.14 8.68
C GLY A 40 9.35 -1.61 8.18
N TRP A 41 10.39 -1.54 9.01
CA TRP A 41 11.72 -2.08 8.70
C TRP A 41 11.70 -3.60 8.50
N THR A 42 10.95 -4.32 9.33
CA THR A 42 10.81 -5.78 9.20
C THR A 42 10.18 -6.16 7.87
N ILE A 43 9.15 -5.44 7.43
CA ILE A 43 8.51 -5.66 6.13
C ILE A 43 9.48 -5.37 4.98
N LEU A 44 10.23 -4.26 5.03
CA LEU A 44 11.19 -3.92 3.98
C LEU A 44 12.33 -4.95 3.88
N ILE A 45 12.92 -5.33 5.01
CA ILE A 45 13.96 -6.35 5.06
C ILE A 45 13.40 -7.69 4.56
N GLY A 46 12.19 -8.04 4.97
CA GLY A 46 11.49 -9.23 4.51
C GLY A 46 11.28 -9.25 3.00
N CYS A 47 10.85 -8.13 2.40
CA CYS A 47 10.67 -8.01 0.94
C CYS A 47 11.99 -8.21 0.19
N VAL A 48 13.06 -7.53 0.63
CA VAL A 48 14.40 -7.65 0.01
C VAL A 48 14.94 -9.06 0.16
N TYR A 49 14.86 -9.63 1.36
CA TYR A 49 15.30 -11.00 1.63
C TYR A 49 14.53 -12.01 0.79
N TYR A 50 13.20 -11.92 0.76
CA TYR A 50 12.34 -12.86 0.05
C TYR A 50 12.61 -12.78 -1.46
N TRP A 51 12.75 -11.58 -2.02
CA TRP A 51 13.17 -11.41 -3.42
C TRP A 51 14.56 -12.01 -3.69
N PHE A 52 15.56 -11.66 -2.88
CA PHE A 52 16.93 -12.15 -3.05
C PHE A 52 17.01 -13.68 -2.95
N PHE A 53 16.33 -14.27 -1.97
CA PHE A 53 16.32 -15.70 -1.73
C PHE A 53 15.73 -16.47 -2.92
N PHE A 54 14.54 -16.06 -3.38
CA PHE A 54 13.87 -16.74 -4.49
C PHE A 54 14.59 -16.51 -5.82
N PHE A 55 15.15 -15.33 -6.05
CA PHE A 55 15.88 -15.00 -7.27
C PHE A 55 17.20 -15.76 -7.38
N PHE A 56 18.06 -15.71 -6.36
CA PHE A 56 19.42 -16.27 -6.44
C PHE A 56 19.52 -17.74 -6.08
N PHE A 57 18.69 -18.25 -5.16
CA PHE A 57 18.80 -19.64 -4.70
C PHE A 57 17.76 -20.55 -5.36
N LEU A 58 16.49 -20.14 -5.38
CA LEU A 58 15.42 -20.97 -5.94
C LEU A 58 15.22 -20.77 -7.44
N HIS A 59 15.85 -19.75 -8.04
CA HIS A 59 15.70 -19.39 -9.46
C HIS A 59 14.23 -19.18 -9.87
N VAL A 60 13.41 -18.72 -8.91
CA VAL A 60 12.02 -18.34 -9.12
C VAL A 60 11.98 -16.83 -9.23
N TYR A 61 11.83 -16.34 -10.45
CA TYR A 61 11.92 -14.91 -10.76
C TYR A 61 10.70 -14.10 -10.30
N GLU A 62 9.55 -14.77 -10.12
CA GLU A 62 8.29 -14.10 -9.78
C GLU A 62 7.53 -14.85 -8.66
N PRO A 63 8.10 -14.94 -7.45
CA PRO A 63 7.54 -15.74 -6.37
C PRO A 63 6.24 -15.15 -5.80
N LEU A 64 6.02 -13.84 -5.98
CA LEU A 64 4.78 -13.13 -5.67
C LEU A 64 4.39 -12.22 -6.85
N LEU A 65 3.15 -11.76 -6.81
CA LEU A 65 2.67 -10.67 -7.68
C LEU A 65 3.49 -9.39 -7.39
N TYR A 66 3.80 -8.64 -8.45
CA TYR A 66 4.56 -7.39 -8.30
C TYR A 66 3.80 -6.37 -7.45
N THR A 67 2.48 -6.37 -7.53
CA THR A 67 1.59 -5.54 -6.72
C THR A 67 1.69 -5.90 -5.25
N THR A 68 1.86 -7.18 -4.91
CA THR A 68 2.06 -7.65 -3.53
C THR A 68 3.37 -7.12 -2.97
N TYR A 69 4.47 -7.23 -3.72
CA TYR A 69 5.76 -6.66 -3.32
C TYR A 69 5.69 -5.14 -3.16
N PHE A 70 5.20 -4.45 -4.20
CA PHE A 70 5.18 -2.99 -4.21
C PHE A 70 4.31 -2.43 -3.09
N THR A 71 3.12 -3.01 -2.89
CA THR A 71 2.22 -2.60 -1.80
C THR A 71 2.83 -2.91 -0.43
N SER A 72 3.55 -4.03 -0.27
CA SER A 72 4.27 -4.34 0.97
C SER A 72 5.39 -3.32 1.25
N ILE A 73 6.13 -2.90 0.22
CA ILE A 73 7.14 -1.85 0.33
C ILE A 73 6.49 -0.53 0.74
N LEU A 74 5.39 -0.14 0.09
CA LEU A 74 4.66 1.07 0.45
C LEU A 74 4.13 1.03 1.88
N ILE A 75 3.58 -0.10 2.33
CA ILE A 75 3.21 -0.32 3.74
C ILE A 75 4.43 -0.14 4.64
N GLY A 76 5.56 -0.75 4.30
CA GLY A 76 6.80 -0.65 5.06
C GLY A 76 7.24 0.80 5.26
N ILE A 77 7.27 1.58 4.18
CA ILE A 77 7.60 3.00 4.19
C ILE A 77 6.57 3.80 5.00
N THR A 78 5.27 3.56 4.78
CA THR A 78 4.19 4.24 5.51
C THR A 78 4.33 4.03 7.03
N CYS A 79 4.66 2.82 7.45
CA CYS A 79 4.89 2.48 8.86
C CYS A 79 6.16 3.12 9.43
N ILE A 80 7.26 3.19 8.67
CA ILE A 80 8.50 3.88 9.07
C ILE A 80 8.24 5.36 9.31
N TYR A 81 7.45 6.01 8.44
CA TYR A 81 7.01 7.39 8.63
C TYR A 81 5.83 7.53 9.59
N ARG A 82 5.48 6.48 10.35
CA ARG A 82 4.42 6.49 11.36
C ARG A 82 3.08 7.05 10.85
N PHE A 83 2.78 6.82 9.57
CA PHE A 83 1.58 7.32 8.89
C PHE A 83 1.49 8.85 8.82
N GLU A 84 2.60 9.59 8.96
CA GLU A 84 2.61 11.06 8.89
C GLU A 84 2.57 11.58 7.45
N SER A 85 3.07 10.81 6.49
CA SER A 85 3.06 11.18 5.06
C SER A 85 1.68 11.06 4.43
N LEU A 86 1.14 12.17 3.91
CA LEU A 86 -0.11 12.14 3.16
C LEU A 86 0.04 11.35 1.85
N LEU A 87 1.18 11.43 1.19
CA LEU A 87 1.45 10.73 -0.07
C LEU A 87 1.38 9.23 0.11
N PHE A 88 2.18 8.69 1.05
CA PHE A 88 2.25 7.26 1.29
C PHE A 88 0.94 6.72 1.86
N ASN A 89 0.28 7.43 2.78
CA ASN A 89 -1.05 7.00 3.25
C ASN A 89 -2.06 6.86 2.11
N SER A 90 -2.05 7.82 1.16
CA SER A 90 -3.01 7.87 0.06
C SER A 90 -2.78 6.75 -0.96
N ILE A 91 -1.53 6.53 -1.36
CA ILE A 91 -1.19 5.51 -2.35
C ILE A 91 -1.30 4.10 -1.74
N THR A 92 -0.79 3.91 -0.52
CA THR A 92 -0.73 2.59 0.13
C THR A 92 -2.10 1.94 0.28
N CYS A 93 -3.15 2.69 0.59
CA CYS A 93 -4.44 2.10 0.93
C CYS A 93 -5.34 1.77 -0.27
N ILE A 94 -4.98 2.19 -1.49
CA ILE A 94 -5.92 2.23 -2.60
C ILE A 94 -6.29 0.86 -3.17
N THR A 95 -5.43 -0.13 -3.00
CA THR A 95 -5.63 -1.49 -3.52
C THR A 95 -6.35 -2.42 -2.54
N PHE A 96 -6.86 -1.91 -1.41
CA PHE A 96 -7.46 -2.73 -0.34
C PHE A 96 -8.52 -3.71 -0.84
N TYR A 97 -9.40 -3.29 -1.76
CA TYR A 97 -10.44 -4.16 -2.28
C TYR A 97 -9.87 -5.27 -3.16
N GLY A 98 -8.81 -4.96 -3.93
CA GLY A 98 -8.08 -5.96 -4.71
C GLY A 98 -7.47 -7.04 -3.82
N PHE A 99 -6.80 -6.65 -2.73
CA PHE A 99 -6.21 -7.59 -1.79
C PHE A 99 -7.26 -8.43 -1.04
N ILE A 100 -8.40 -7.86 -0.66
CA ILE A 100 -9.53 -8.63 -0.09
C ILE A 100 -9.99 -9.72 -1.07
N ASN A 101 -10.19 -9.37 -2.34
CA ASN A 101 -10.63 -10.33 -3.36
C ASN A 101 -9.59 -11.43 -3.60
N ILE A 102 -8.30 -11.07 -3.69
CA ILE A 102 -7.21 -12.05 -3.83
C ILE A 102 -7.19 -13.00 -2.65
N THR A 103 -7.31 -12.48 -1.42
CA THR A 103 -7.37 -13.33 -0.22
C THR A 103 -8.49 -14.34 -0.33
N PHE A 104 -9.72 -13.91 -0.65
CA PHE A 104 -10.85 -14.83 -0.76
C PHE A 104 -10.67 -15.85 -1.89
N GLY A 105 -10.19 -15.42 -3.07
CA GLY A 105 -9.91 -16.32 -4.18
C GLY A 105 -8.89 -17.39 -3.81
N LEU A 106 -7.79 -16.98 -3.17
CA LEU A 106 -6.69 -17.87 -2.79
C LEU A 106 -7.07 -18.85 -1.67
N ILE A 107 -8.00 -18.51 -0.78
CA ILE A 107 -8.45 -19.44 0.29
C ILE A 107 -8.97 -20.76 -0.32
N PHE A 108 -9.61 -20.68 -1.48
CA PHE A 108 -10.18 -21.85 -2.14
C PHE A 108 -9.18 -22.60 -3.03
N THR A 109 -8.00 -22.04 -3.30
CA THR A 109 -6.99 -22.65 -4.19
C THR A 109 -5.69 -23.06 -3.49
N SER A 110 -5.43 -22.60 -2.27
CA SER A 110 -4.28 -23.04 -1.48
C SER A 110 -4.42 -24.49 -1.04
N THR A 111 -3.48 -25.34 -1.45
CA THR A 111 -3.50 -26.79 -1.18
C THR A 111 -2.58 -27.21 -0.03
N ASP A 112 -1.69 -26.33 0.42
CA ASP A 112 -0.68 -26.64 1.43
C ASP A 112 -0.43 -25.44 2.35
N ILE A 113 0.24 -25.69 3.48
CA ILE A 113 0.48 -24.66 4.51
C ILE A 113 1.32 -23.50 3.97
N PHE A 114 2.30 -23.78 3.10
CA PHE A 114 3.18 -22.75 2.57
C PHE A 114 2.42 -21.83 1.59
N SER A 115 1.63 -22.40 0.67
CA SER A 115 0.76 -21.62 -0.23
C SER A 115 -0.34 -20.87 0.53
N PHE A 116 -0.84 -21.42 1.64
CA PHE A 116 -1.80 -20.74 2.49
C PHE A 116 -1.20 -19.50 3.22
N ILE A 117 0.03 -19.61 3.70
CA ILE A 117 0.73 -18.50 4.37
C ILE A 117 1.10 -17.40 3.37
N SER A 118 1.76 -17.78 2.27
CA SER A 118 2.25 -16.84 1.25
C SER A 118 1.14 -16.26 0.37
N GLY A 119 0.00 -16.96 0.26
CA GLY A 119 -1.18 -16.49 -0.44
C GLY A 119 -2.17 -15.80 0.52
N PRO A 120 -3.24 -16.48 0.96
CA PRO A 120 -4.32 -15.89 1.76
C PRO A 120 -3.87 -15.02 2.93
N ILE A 121 -3.00 -15.54 3.80
CA ILE A 121 -2.60 -14.84 5.03
C ILE A 121 -1.85 -13.55 4.70
N LEU A 122 -0.85 -13.61 3.82
CA LEU A 122 -0.10 -12.43 3.42
C LEU A 122 -1.00 -11.34 2.83
N HIS A 123 -1.87 -11.69 1.89
CA HIS A 123 -2.77 -10.74 1.24
C HIS A 123 -3.82 -10.20 2.22
N ALA A 124 -4.27 -11.01 3.19
CA ALA A 124 -5.19 -10.60 4.24
C ALA A 124 -4.54 -9.57 5.18
N ILE A 125 -3.27 -9.78 5.54
CA ILE A 125 -2.50 -8.84 6.36
C ILE A 125 -2.33 -7.51 5.62
N ILE A 126 -1.99 -7.55 4.33
CA ILE A 126 -1.90 -6.33 3.49
C ILE A 126 -3.24 -5.59 3.49
N ALA A 127 -4.34 -6.29 3.18
CA ALA A 127 -5.67 -5.70 3.19
C ALA A 127 -6.03 -5.11 4.57
N ALA A 128 -5.70 -5.81 5.67
CA ALA A 128 -5.97 -5.35 7.02
C ALA A 128 -5.21 -4.07 7.36
N VAL A 129 -3.93 -3.95 6.96
CA VAL A 129 -3.15 -2.72 7.14
C VAL A 129 -3.70 -1.57 6.30
N GLN A 130 -4.10 -1.84 5.06
CA GLN A 130 -4.73 -0.82 4.21
C GLN A 130 -6.07 -0.34 4.79
N LEU A 131 -6.92 -1.27 5.25
CA LEU A 131 -8.16 -0.94 5.96
C LEU A 131 -7.90 -0.19 7.26
N TYR A 132 -6.82 -0.51 7.98
CA TYR A 132 -6.40 0.25 9.16
C TYR A 132 -6.10 1.70 8.77
N ILE A 133 -5.31 1.96 7.72
CA ILE A 133 -5.05 3.32 7.23
C ILE A 133 -6.36 4.05 6.90
N ILE A 134 -7.31 3.37 6.25
CA ILE A 134 -8.60 3.95 5.84
C ILE A 134 -9.47 4.28 7.05
N PHE A 135 -9.67 3.33 7.96
CA PHE A 135 -10.61 3.46 9.06
C PHE A 135 -10.05 4.19 10.28
N HIS A 136 -8.72 4.31 10.39
CA HIS A 136 -8.11 5.00 11.52
C HIS A 136 -8.49 6.48 11.53
N LYS A 137 -9.00 6.94 12.69
CA LYS A 137 -9.58 8.27 12.88
C LYS A 137 -8.55 9.42 12.95
N ARG A 138 -7.26 9.10 12.84
CA ARG A 138 -6.17 10.08 12.94
C ARG A 138 -5.23 10.09 11.75
N ILE A 139 -5.36 9.14 10.82
CA ILE A 139 -4.47 9.05 9.66
C ILE A 139 -5.10 9.86 8.52
N PRO A 140 -4.50 10.99 8.11
CA PRO A 140 -5.03 11.81 7.04
C PRO A 140 -4.56 11.30 5.66
N ILE A 141 -5.34 11.63 4.63
CA ILE A 141 -5.12 11.27 3.23
C ILE A 141 -5.31 12.54 2.40
N HIS A 142 -4.59 12.67 1.29
CA HIS A 142 -4.71 13.80 0.37
C HIS A 142 -5.42 13.37 -0.92
N GLU A 143 -6.41 14.15 -1.34
CA GLU A 143 -7.26 13.86 -2.50
C GLU A 143 -6.44 13.76 -3.80
N GLY A 144 -5.51 14.70 -4.00
CA GLY A 144 -4.64 14.67 -5.17
C GLY A 144 -3.78 13.41 -5.21
N TYR A 145 -3.20 13.01 -4.06
CA TYR A 145 -2.35 11.82 -4.00
C TYR A 145 -3.15 10.52 -4.12
N LEU A 146 -4.41 10.52 -3.72
CA LEU A 146 -5.32 9.40 -3.96
C LEU A 146 -5.55 9.21 -5.47
N LEU A 147 -5.74 10.29 -6.23
CA LEU A 147 -5.83 10.23 -7.70
C LEU A 147 -4.52 9.77 -8.34
N TRP A 148 -3.38 10.27 -7.87
CA TRP A 148 -2.07 9.78 -8.30
C TRP A 148 -1.88 8.29 -8.01
N GLY A 149 -2.35 7.82 -6.85
CA GLY A 149 -2.38 6.40 -6.50
C GLY A 149 -3.22 5.58 -7.47
N LEU A 150 -4.41 6.06 -7.87
CA LEU A 150 -5.27 5.38 -8.85
C LEU A 150 -4.53 5.22 -10.18
N LEU A 151 -4.00 6.33 -10.70
CA LEU A 151 -3.28 6.35 -11.97
C LEU A 151 -2.04 5.45 -11.93
N PHE A 152 -1.29 5.53 -10.83
CA PHE A 152 -0.11 4.70 -10.61
C PHE A 152 -0.47 3.21 -10.70
N TYR A 153 -1.46 2.75 -9.94
CA TYR A 153 -1.82 1.33 -9.94
C TYR A 153 -2.49 0.89 -11.25
N PHE A 154 -3.21 1.76 -11.97
CA PHE A 154 -3.68 1.44 -13.32
C PHE A 154 -2.53 1.18 -14.28
N ILE A 155 -1.53 2.07 -14.32
CA ILE A 155 -0.35 1.90 -15.18
C ILE A 155 0.43 0.65 -14.76
N PHE A 156 0.61 0.45 -13.44
CA PHE A 156 1.36 -0.66 -12.89
C PHE A 156 0.73 -2.01 -13.22
N MET A 157 -0.57 -2.18 -12.99
CA MET A 157 -1.32 -3.40 -13.33
C MET A 157 -1.39 -3.61 -14.85
N SER A 158 -1.39 -2.55 -15.66
CA SER A 158 -1.37 -2.72 -17.12
C SER A 158 -0.02 -3.23 -17.65
N SER A 159 1.08 -2.96 -16.94
CA SER A 159 2.45 -3.21 -17.40
C SER A 159 3.11 -4.42 -16.73
N TYR A 160 3.05 -4.51 -15.41
CA TYR A 160 3.85 -5.47 -14.61
C TYR A 160 3.02 -6.65 -14.11
N ASP A 161 1.83 -6.40 -13.54
CA ASP A 161 0.93 -7.46 -13.09
C ASP A 161 -0.21 -7.64 -14.10
N SER A 162 0.04 -8.47 -15.13
CA SER A 162 -0.99 -8.74 -16.13
C SER A 162 -2.25 -9.33 -15.47
N PHE A 163 -3.42 -8.84 -15.86
CA PHE A 163 -4.71 -9.34 -15.35
C PHE A 163 -4.91 -10.85 -15.58
N GLN A 164 -4.25 -11.41 -16.60
CA GLN A 164 -4.22 -12.84 -16.87
C GLN A 164 -3.52 -13.62 -15.74
N ARG A 165 -2.44 -13.08 -15.18
CA ARG A 165 -1.72 -13.68 -14.05
C ARG A 165 -2.60 -13.76 -12.80
N TRP A 166 -3.48 -12.77 -12.61
CA TRP A 166 -4.48 -12.77 -11.54
C TRP A 166 -5.46 -13.95 -11.67
N ASN A 167 -6.00 -14.16 -12.86
CA ASN A 167 -6.88 -15.29 -13.17
C ASN A 167 -6.18 -16.64 -12.96
N PHE A 168 -4.90 -16.74 -13.34
CA PHE A 168 -4.14 -17.97 -13.15
C PHE A 168 -3.91 -18.29 -11.68
N ILE A 169 -3.45 -17.31 -10.90
CA ILE A 169 -3.12 -17.48 -9.47
C ILE A 169 -4.36 -17.78 -8.63
N THR A 170 -5.50 -17.18 -8.97
CA THR A 170 -6.78 -17.43 -8.29
C THR A 170 -7.50 -18.67 -8.80
N GLY A 171 -6.94 -19.41 -9.76
CA GLY A 171 -7.58 -20.60 -10.36
C GLY A 171 -8.82 -20.29 -11.20
N LEU A 172 -9.05 -19.02 -11.55
CA LEU A 172 -10.24 -18.55 -12.29
C LEU A 172 -10.03 -18.48 -13.81
N ALA A 173 -8.83 -18.81 -14.31
CA ALA A 173 -8.48 -18.70 -15.72
C ALA A 173 -9.39 -19.48 -16.69
N THR A 174 -10.04 -20.55 -16.23
CA THR A 174 -10.99 -21.33 -17.04
C THR A 174 -12.43 -20.84 -16.93
N LEU A 175 -12.74 -19.99 -15.94
CA LEU A 175 -14.09 -19.52 -15.62
C LEU A 175 -14.33 -18.07 -16.06
N LEU A 176 -13.29 -17.23 -16.03
CA LEU A 176 -13.37 -15.81 -16.33
C LEU A 176 -12.48 -15.45 -17.51
N SER A 177 -13.00 -14.62 -18.41
CA SER A 177 -12.19 -14.06 -19.49
C SER A 177 -11.25 -12.97 -18.98
N ASP A 178 -10.11 -12.79 -19.63
CA ASP A 178 -9.18 -11.71 -19.28
C ASP A 178 -9.81 -10.32 -19.43
N VAL A 179 -10.76 -10.16 -20.35
CA VAL A 179 -11.53 -8.92 -20.54
C VAL A 179 -12.41 -8.64 -19.31
N PHE A 180 -13.06 -9.66 -18.76
CA PHE A 180 -13.85 -9.51 -17.54
C PHE A 180 -12.97 -9.08 -16.37
N THR A 181 -11.82 -9.73 -16.16
CA THR A 181 -10.91 -9.42 -15.06
C THR A 181 -10.33 -8.02 -15.18
N LYS A 182 -9.98 -7.57 -16.39
CA LYS A 182 -9.58 -6.18 -16.66
C LYS A 182 -10.65 -5.18 -16.25
N ALA A 183 -11.88 -5.39 -16.69
CA ALA A 183 -13.01 -4.52 -16.36
C ALA A 183 -13.29 -4.54 -14.84
N TYR A 184 -13.29 -5.72 -14.23
CA TYR A 184 -13.49 -5.89 -12.80
C TYR A 184 -12.44 -5.16 -11.99
N SER A 185 -11.15 -5.36 -12.28
CA SER A 185 -10.04 -4.67 -11.60
C SER A 185 -10.11 -3.14 -11.77
N PHE A 186 -10.56 -2.68 -12.95
CA PHE A 186 -10.78 -1.25 -13.18
C PHE A 186 -11.85 -0.68 -12.24
N TYR A 187 -13.02 -1.31 -12.19
CA TYR A 187 -14.11 -0.89 -11.31
C TYR A 187 -13.76 -1.06 -9.83
N ALA A 188 -13.08 -2.14 -9.46
CA ALA A 188 -12.59 -2.39 -8.12
C ALA A 188 -11.71 -1.25 -7.61
N LEU A 189 -10.72 -0.82 -8.40
CA LEU A 189 -9.81 0.25 -8.00
C LEU A 189 -10.53 1.60 -7.90
N TRP A 190 -11.44 1.90 -8.85
CA TRP A 190 -12.28 3.10 -8.79
C TRP A 190 -13.18 3.13 -7.56
N LEU A 191 -13.87 2.01 -7.27
CA LEU A 191 -14.73 1.89 -6.10
C LEU A 191 -13.93 2.01 -4.80
N SER A 192 -12.70 1.47 -4.75
CA SER A 192 -11.79 1.70 -3.63
C SER A 192 -11.47 3.18 -3.45
N GLY A 193 -11.07 3.88 -4.51
CA GLY A 193 -10.78 5.31 -4.46
C GLY A 193 -11.98 6.14 -3.98
N LEU A 194 -13.16 5.89 -4.56
CA LEU A 194 -14.41 6.57 -4.16
C LEU A 194 -14.76 6.29 -2.71
N PHE A 195 -14.69 5.04 -2.26
CA PHE A 195 -14.96 4.66 -0.89
C PHE A 195 -14.04 5.40 0.09
N ILE A 196 -12.73 5.40 -0.18
CA ILE A 196 -11.73 6.09 0.65
C ILE A 196 -12.02 7.59 0.68
N HIS A 197 -12.26 8.20 -0.48
CA HIS A 197 -12.58 9.62 -0.59
C HIS A 197 -13.78 9.99 0.27
N PHE A 198 -14.93 9.32 0.09
CA PHE A 198 -16.15 9.64 0.83
C PHE A 198 -16.01 9.36 2.33
N TYR A 199 -15.36 8.26 2.70
CA TYR A 199 -15.12 7.93 4.11
C TYR A 199 -14.26 9.00 4.78
N LYS A 200 -13.07 9.30 4.24
CA LYS A 200 -12.15 10.28 4.85
C LYS A 200 -12.72 11.69 4.85
N LYS A 201 -13.45 12.08 3.79
CA LYS A 201 -14.15 13.37 3.72
C LYS A 201 -15.19 13.51 4.83
N ARG A 202 -15.99 12.47 5.09
CA ARG A 202 -16.99 12.46 6.18
C ARG A 202 -16.39 12.71 7.56
N TYR A 203 -15.15 12.27 7.79
CA TYR A 203 -14.46 12.44 9.08
C TYR A 203 -13.48 13.63 9.12
N GLY A 204 -13.44 14.48 8.09
CA GLY A 204 -12.55 15.65 8.06
C GLY A 204 -11.05 15.28 7.97
N LEU A 205 -10.75 14.07 7.50
CA LEU A 205 -9.38 13.53 7.35
C LEU A 205 -8.89 13.55 5.90
N LEU A 206 -9.70 14.08 4.98
CA LEU A 206 -9.31 14.30 3.59
C LEU A 206 -8.76 15.72 3.44
N ARG A 207 -7.50 15.83 3.01
CA ARG A 207 -6.86 17.09 2.62
C ARG A 207 -7.04 17.29 1.12
N GLY A 208 -7.29 18.52 0.72
CA GLY A 208 -7.52 18.89 -0.68
C GLY A 208 -6.44 19.83 -1.18
N VAL A 209 -6.33 19.92 -2.50
CA VAL A 209 -5.57 20.97 -3.17
C VAL A 209 -6.29 22.29 -2.88
N LYS A 210 -5.62 23.21 -2.19
CA LYS A 210 -6.12 24.58 -1.99
C LYS A 210 -6.06 25.38 -3.29
#